data_AF-A0A7X7GMZ9-F1
#
_entry.id   AF-A0A7X7GMZ9-F1
#
_cell.length_a   1.000
_cell.length_b   1.000
_cell.length_c   1.000
_cell.angle_alpha   90.00
_cell.angle_beta   90.00
_cell.angle_gamma   90.00
#
_symmetry.space_group_name_H-M   'P 1'
#
loop_
_entity.id
_entity.type
_entity.pdbx_description
1 polymer ?
#
loop_
_entity_poly.entity_id
_entity_poly.type
_entity_poly.pdbx_seq_one_letter_code
_entity_poly.pdbx_strand_id
1 'polypeptide(L)'
;MLTALLYLLVMVFVGAMLFLAASAVFGRSEELAPIPPGTTMTALPATGVTGNDVRQLRFQQTLRGYKASEVDWALDRLGAEIDSLREKVAHLEGVGAQDRK
;
A
#
# COMPACT_ATOMS: atom_id res chain seq x y z
N MET A 1 47.84 -0.55 26.54
CA MET A 1 47.45 -0.51 25.12
C MET A 1 47.10 -1.89 24.58
N LEU A 2 48.01 -2.88 24.65
CA LEU A 2 47.75 -4.27 24.21
C LEU A 2 46.54 -4.93 24.91
N THR A 3 46.37 -4.72 26.21
CA THR A 3 45.23 -5.25 26.99
C THR A 3 43.89 -4.65 26.55
N ALA A 4 43.84 -3.34 26.32
CA ALA A 4 42.64 -2.67 25.81
C ALA A 4 42.25 -3.18 24.40
N LEU A 5 43.24 -3.41 23.53
CA LEU A 5 43.04 -4.00 22.21
C LEU A 5 42.51 -5.45 22.31
N LEU A 6 43.05 -6.24 23.23
CA LEU A 6 42.58 -7.60 23.49
C LEU A 6 41.12 -7.62 23.95
N TYR A 7 40.75 -6.73 24.88
CA TYR A 7 39.36 -6.62 25.33
C TYR A 7 38.42 -6.21 24.20
N LEU A 8 38.81 -5.25 23.36
CA LEU A 8 38.03 -4.85 22.19
C LEU A 8 37.82 -6.03 21.22
N LEU A 9 38.89 -6.77 20.92
CA LEU A 9 38.84 -7.94 20.04
C LEU A 9 37.89 -9.01 20.58
N VAL A 10 38.01 -9.33 21.87
CA VAL A 10 37.14 -10.31 22.54
C VAL A 10 35.70 -9.83 22.51
N MET A 11 35.43 -8.54 22.76
CA MET A 11 34.07 -8.02 22.76
C MET A 11 33.43 -8.09 21.37
N VAL A 12 34.17 -7.74 20.32
CA VAL A 12 33.72 -7.87 18.92
C VAL A 12 33.47 -9.33 18.58
N PHE A 13 34.37 -10.24 18.98
CA PHE A 13 34.23 -11.66 18.73
C PHE A 13 33.00 -12.26 19.42
N VAL A 14 32.78 -11.93 20.69
CA VAL A 14 31.59 -12.35 21.45
C VAL A 14 30.33 -11.77 20.80
N GLY A 15 30.33 -10.49 20.43
CA GLY A 15 29.22 -9.85 19.73
C GLY A 15 28.90 -10.54 18.40
N ALA A 16 29.92 -10.87 17.61
CA ALA A 16 29.78 -11.60 16.35
C ALA A 16 29.23 -13.02 16.57
N MET A 17 29.74 -13.76 17.56
CA MET A 17 29.22 -15.09 17.90
C MET A 17 27.76 -15.03 18.35
N LEU A 18 27.40 -14.07 19.21
CA LEU A 18 26.02 -13.87 19.66
C LEU A 18 25.12 -13.49 18.49
N PHE A 19 25.56 -12.60 17.60
CA PHE A 19 24.82 -12.21 16.41
C PHE A 19 24.60 -13.38 15.45
N LEU A 20 25.62 -14.20 15.22
CA LEU A 20 25.51 -15.40 14.38
C LEU A 20 24.60 -16.45 15.02
N ALA A 21 24.74 -16.69 16.33
CA ALA A 21 23.89 -17.60 17.07
C ALA A 21 22.43 -17.13 17.05
N ALA A 22 22.17 -15.85 17.31
CA ALA A 22 20.85 -15.25 17.21
C ALA A 22 20.31 -15.36 15.77
N SER A 23 21.09 -15.02 14.75
CA SER A 23 20.67 -15.13 13.35
C SER A 23 20.38 -16.56 12.92
N ALA A 24 21.08 -17.55 13.49
CA ALA A 24 20.84 -18.97 13.22
C ALA A 24 19.61 -19.50 13.98
N VAL A 25 19.43 -19.10 15.25
CA VAL A 25 18.30 -19.52 16.10
C VAL A 25 17.00 -18.83 15.69
N PHE A 26 17.02 -17.52 15.48
CA PHE A 26 15.87 -16.76 14.99
C PHE A 26 15.68 -16.91 13.48
N GLY A 27 16.67 -17.46 12.77
CA GLY A 27 16.64 -17.66 11.34
C GLY A 27 16.59 -16.34 10.58
N ARG A 28 16.92 -16.39 9.28
CA ARG A 28 16.48 -15.39 8.31
C ARG A 28 14.99 -15.20 8.53
N SER A 29 14.63 -14.09 9.19
CA SER A 29 13.28 -13.65 9.59
C SER A 29 12.25 -14.67 9.17
N GLU A 30 11.73 -15.47 10.12
CA GLU A 30 10.63 -16.42 9.89
C GLU A 30 9.88 -15.98 8.65
N GLU A 31 9.91 -16.79 7.60
CA GLU A 31 9.22 -16.55 6.35
C GLU A 31 7.78 -16.23 6.74
N LEU A 32 7.51 -14.95 7.00
CA LEU A 32 6.27 -14.49 7.59
C LEU A 32 5.27 -14.97 6.57
N ALA A 33 4.45 -15.95 6.98
CA ALA A 33 3.54 -16.64 6.09
C ALA A 33 2.95 -15.57 5.17
N PRO A 34 3.17 -15.66 3.84
CA PRO A 34 2.99 -14.53 2.94
C PRO A 34 1.70 -13.81 3.31
N ILE A 35 1.79 -12.54 3.73
CA ILE A 35 0.60 -11.77 4.11
C ILE A 35 -0.44 -12.06 3.03
N PRO A 36 -1.62 -12.60 3.38
CA PRO A 36 -2.56 -13.10 2.40
C PRO A 36 -2.70 -12.05 1.29
N PRO A 37 -2.43 -12.41 0.02
CA PRO A 37 -2.54 -11.47 -1.08
C PRO A 37 -3.95 -10.90 -1.05
N GLY A 38 -4.07 -9.60 -0.74
CA GLY A 38 -5.37 -8.98 -0.48
C GLY A 38 -5.47 -8.07 0.75
N THR A 39 -4.44 -7.93 1.58
CA THR A 39 -4.35 -6.80 2.55
C THR A 39 -3.93 -5.50 1.85
N THR A 40 -4.38 -5.31 0.62
CA THR A 40 -4.09 -4.11 -0.14
C THR A 40 -4.99 -3.02 0.43
N MET A 41 -4.41 -1.90 0.88
CA MET A 41 -5.17 -0.71 1.30
C MET A 41 -5.98 -0.06 0.15
N THR A 42 -5.98 -0.69 -1.04
CA THR A 42 -6.85 -0.35 -2.16
C THR A 42 -8.29 -0.78 -1.82
N ALA A 43 -9.04 0.11 -1.19
CA ALA A 43 -10.47 -0.09 -0.96
C ALA A 43 -11.23 1.08 -1.59
N LEU A 44 -12.30 0.74 -2.31
CA LEU A 44 -13.34 1.69 -2.71
C LEU A 44 -14.56 1.48 -1.82
N PRO A 45 -15.37 2.53 -1.56
CA PRO A 45 -16.63 2.37 -0.85
C PRO A 45 -17.56 1.44 -1.63
N ALA A 46 -18.33 0.60 -0.91
CA ALA A 46 -19.18 -0.42 -1.52
C ALA A 46 -20.26 0.15 -2.45
N THR A 47 -20.69 1.38 -2.18
CA THR A 47 -21.59 2.17 -3.01
C THR A 47 -21.15 3.62 -2.95
N GLY A 48 -21.64 4.47 -3.84
CA GLY A 48 -21.36 5.90 -3.71
C GLY A 48 -19.96 6.34 -4.18
N VAL A 49 -19.19 5.49 -4.86
CA VAL A 49 -17.84 5.81 -5.38
C VAL A 49 -17.82 7.14 -6.14
N THR A 50 -17.01 8.08 -5.68
CA THR A 50 -16.73 9.37 -6.31
C THR A 50 -15.36 9.37 -7.00
N GLY A 51 -15.10 10.36 -7.84
CA GLY A 51 -13.77 10.55 -8.42
C GLY A 51 -12.70 10.81 -7.35
N ASN A 52 -13.07 11.40 -6.21
CA ASN A 52 -12.13 11.59 -5.11
C ASN A 52 -11.68 10.26 -4.51
N ASP A 53 -12.60 9.31 -4.35
CA ASP A 53 -12.27 7.98 -3.83
C ASP A 53 -11.27 7.25 -4.75
N VAL A 54 -11.43 7.42 -6.07
CA VAL A 54 -10.50 6.87 -7.06
C VAL A 54 -9.11 7.50 -6.96
N ARG A 55 -9.03 8.82 -6.79
CA ARG A 55 -7.74 9.56 -6.63
C ARG A 55 -7.00 9.21 -5.33
N GLN A 56 -7.72 8.75 -4.31
CA GLN A 56 -7.14 8.33 -3.03
C GLN A 56 -6.63 6.87 -3.06
N LEU A 57 -6.84 6.12 -4.13
CA LEU A 57 -6.38 4.74 -4.22
C LEU A 57 -4.86 4.64 -4.13
N ARG A 58 -4.39 3.60 -3.44
CA ARG A 58 -2.97 3.28 -3.29
C ARG A 58 -2.76 1.83 -3.67
N PHE A 59 -1.90 1.60 -4.65
CA PHE A 59 -1.58 0.28 -5.17
C PHE A 59 -0.23 -0.19 -4.65
N GLN A 60 -0.10 -1.49 -4.41
CA GLN A 60 1.18 -2.11 -4.09
C GLN A 60 2.06 -2.23 -5.35
N GLN A 61 3.35 -1.96 -5.22
CA GLN A 61 4.31 -2.14 -6.31
C GLN A 61 4.76 -3.60 -6.43
N THR A 62 4.93 -4.07 -7.66
CA THR A 62 5.42 -5.41 -7.99
C THR A 62 6.54 -5.34 -9.03
N LEU A 63 7.43 -6.34 -9.05
CA LEU A 63 8.58 -6.42 -9.96
C LEU A 63 8.19 -6.34 -11.44
N ARG A 64 6.96 -6.76 -11.78
CA ARG A 64 6.35 -6.60 -13.10
C ARG A 64 4.93 -6.10 -12.91
N GLY A 65 4.71 -4.81 -13.20
CA GLY A 65 3.42 -4.16 -13.11
C GLY A 65 3.21 -3.18 -14.26
N TYR A 66 2.02 -2.59 -14.31
CA TYR A 66 1.74 -1.50 -15.24
C TYR A 66 2.56 -0.26 -14.88
N LYS A 67 2.82 0.58 -15.89
CA LYS A 67 3.53 1.84 -15.68
C LYS A 67 2.66 2.78 -14.86
N ALA A 68 3.19 3.24 -13.71
CA ALA A 68 2.46 4.10 -12.78
C ALA A 68 1.81 5.30 -13.49
N SER A 69 2.55 6.00 -14.37
CA SER A 69 2.02 7.15 -15.11
C SER A 69 0.83 6.85 -16.03
N GLU A 70 0.77 5.65 -16.61
CA GLU A 70 -0.35 5.25 -17.48
C GLU A 70 -1.58 4.90 -16.64
N VAL A 71 -1.35 4.24 -15.51
CA VAL A 71 -2.40 3.94 -14.53
C VAL A 71 -2.96 5.23 -13.94
N ASP A 72 -2.10 6.15 -13.51
CA ASP A 72 -2.49 7.45 -12.94
C ASP A 72 -3.35 8.25 -13.93
N TRP A 73 -2.91 8.35 -15.19
CA TRP A 73 -3.68 9.00 -16.25
C TRP A 73 -5.07 8.36 -16.45
N ALA A 74 -5.13 7.03 -16.47
CA ALA A 74 -6.38 6.30 -16.65
C ALA A 74 -7.34 6.52 -15.45
N LEU A 75 -6.81 6.49 -14.22
CA LEU A 75 -7.58 6.71 -13.00
C LEU A 75 -8.10 8.14 -12.89
N ASP A 76 -7.30 9.14 -13.27
CA ASP A 76 -7.74 10.53 -13.32
C ASP A 76 -8.89 10.72 -14.30
N ARG A 77 -8.76 10.14 -15.51
CA ARG A 77 -9.81 10.20 -16.53
C ARG A 77 -11.10 9.51 -16.06
N LEU A 78 -10.99 8.34 -15.45
CA LEU A 78 -12.13 7.60 -14.91
C LEU A 78 -12.78 8.33 -13.73
N GLY A 79 -11.98 8.91 -12.83
CA GLY A 79 -12.49 9.69 -11.70
C GLY A 79 -13.31 10.90 -12.17
N ALA A 80 -12.86 11.61 -13.19
CA ALA A 80 -13.61 12.71 -13.79
C ALA A 80 -14.93 12.24 -14.45
N GLU A 81 -14.93 11.09 -15.11
CA GLU A 81 -16.15 10.54 -15.72
C GLU A 81 -17.18 10.11 -14.66
N ILE A 82 -16.73 9.51 -13.55
CA ILE A 82 -17.60 9.16 -12.42
C ILE A 82 -18.26 10.41 -11.84
N ASP A 83 -17.50 11.49 -11.62
CA ASP A 83 -18.03 12.74 -11.09
C ASP A 83 -19.11 13.33 -12.05
N SER A 84 -18.83 13.35 -13.36
CA SER A 84 -19.78 13.76 -14.42
C SER A 84 -21.06 12.91 -14.44
N LEU A 85 -20.94 11.59 -14.33
CA LEU A 85 -22.10 10.69 -14.31
C LEU A 85 -22.94 10.89 -13.05
N ARG A 86 -22.31 11.11 -11.89
CA ARG A 86 -23.04 11.39 -10.64
C ARG A 86 -23.81 12.69 -10.71
N GLU A 87 -23.23 13.74 -11.26
CA GLU A 87 -23.90 15.02 -11.44
C GLU A 87 -25.13 14.87 -12.35
N LYS A 88 -25.01 14.12 -13.45
CA LYS A 88 -26.15 13.82 -14.34
C LYS A 88 -27.25 13.03 -13.64
N VAL A 89 -26.90 12.01 -12.84
CA VAL A 89 -27.88 11.23 -12.07
C VAL A 89 -28.59 12.14 -11.07
N ALA A 90 -27.85 12.95 -10.31
CA ALA A 90 -28.43 13.89 -9.35
C ALA A 90 -29.39 14.89 -10.01
N HIS A 91 -29.03 15.40 -11.21
CA HIS A 91 -29.89 16.28 -11.99
C HIS A 91 -31.19 15.56 -12.41
N LEU A 92 -31.11 14.34 -12.92
CA LEU A 92 -32.29 13.57 -13.36
C LEU A 92 -33.21 13.20 -12.19
N GLU A 93 -32.65 12.80 -11.05
CA GLU A 93 -33.42 12.52 -9.84
C GLU A 93 -34.11 13.78 -9.28
N GLY A 94 -33.44 14.93 -9.34
CA GLY A 94 -34.01 16.22 -8.95
C GLY A 94 -35.17 16.65 -9.85
N VAL A 95 -35.04 16.49 -11.17
CA VAL A 95 -36.10 16.78 -12.14
C VAL A 95 -37.30 15.85 -11.95
N GLY A 96 -37.09 14.55 -11.76
CA GLY A 96 -38.17 13.58 -11.51
C GLY A 96 -38.91 13.77 -10.19
N ALA A 97 -38.27 14.40 -9.19
CA ALA A 97 -38.93 14.81 -7.95
C ALA A 97 -39.77 16.07 -8.11
N GLN A 98 -39.39 16.97 -9.03
CA GLN A 98 -40.08 18.22 -9.32
C GLN A 98 -41.34 18.01 -10.17
N ASP A 99 -41.34 17.03 -11.07
CA ASP A 99 -42.49 16.67 -11.92
C ASP A 99 -43.63 15.94 -11.16
N ARG A 100 -43.35 15.48 -9.93
CA ARG A 100 -44.31 14.76 -9.07
C ARG A 100 -45.04 15.68 -8.07
N LYS A 101 -44.74 16.98 -8.08
CA LYS A 101 -45.35 18.00 -7.21
C LYS A 101 -46.37 18.80 -7.98
#